data_AF-A0A955Q964-F1
#
_entry.id   AF-A0A955Q964-F1
#
_cell.length_a   1.000
_cell.length_b   1.000
_cell.length_c   1.000
_cell.angle_alpha   90.00
_cell.angle_beta   90.00
_cell.angle_gamma   90.00
#
_symmetry.space_group_name_H-M   'P 1'
#
loop_
_entity.id
_entity.type
_entity.pdbx_description
1 polymer ?
#
loop_
_entity_poly.entity_id
_entity_poly.type
_entity_poly.pdbx_seq_one_letter_code
_entity_poly.pdbx_strand_id
1 'polypeptide(L)'
;MKTKKIIWLNVMMLLGTIGLMLVLNEAVLRLYYWGSLAPKINDENPLVPHPTRGFAFRPGMTSWHQELDFTVQVHVNGQGLRGPEIQPKGAKKRILIVGDSTTYGSGVSEENIIPTLLGTELGSSRVDVVNGSFTTYNTVQELLFLEEEGLLFEPDLVLLAFSPNTDIQANTLSLQQLAQKHNRRPYAALSPQGELLLDLTYAKRFYQDQQENAEIRKASFFKGLVTYTLLKKYVKGFKSSKWNDPNMFIGWPFLAEFSPEHSTRGMSAQDYQVLWDDGWQVTKALIVRMRDESRSKGAKFAMMVMAPKLQVEKDYQQKVQEVFPHLKLDTSRINRAFEEFGKEAGIPVLDALTPLVEAWGMGERGLYYNVEDEHMTAKAHKLVAASLAQQIRDHHLLEVEE
;
A
#
# COMPACT_ATOMS: atom_id res chain seq x y z
N MET A 1 -6.14 59.62 -13.11
CA MET A 1 -5.23 59.21 -12.01
C MET A 1 -5.94 58.72 -10.75
N LYS A 2 -7.01 59.40 -10.26
CA LYS A 2 -7.71 59.02 -9.02
C LYS A 2 -8.35 57.62 -9.06
N THR A 3 -9.00 57.24 -10.16
CA THR A 3 -9.65 55.93 -10.32
C THR A 3 -8.65 54.76 -10.28
N LYS A 4 -7.47 54.92 -10.90
CA LYS A 4 -6.40 53.91 -10.85
C LYS A 4 -5.86 53.72 -9.42
N LYS A 5 -5.72 54.80 -8.64
CA LYS A 5 -5.30 54.73 -7.23
C LYS A 5 -6.32 53.98 -6.35
N ILE A 6 -7.62 54.21 -6.56
CA ILE A 6 -8.68 53.53 -5.82
C ILE A 6 -8.72 52.04 -6.17
N ILE A 7 -8.60 51.69 -7.46
CA ILE A 7 -8.52 50.29 -7.89
C ILE A 7 -7.30 49.60 -7.26
N TRP A 8 -6.13 50.24 -7.29
CA TRP A 8 -4.92 49.71 -6.64
C TRP A 8 -5.09 49.53 -5.13
N LEU A 9 -5.72 50.48 -4.43
CA LEU A 9 -5.97 50.38 -3.01
C LEU A 9 -6.92 49.23 -2.68
N ASN A 10 -8.00 49.06 -3.44
CA ASN A 10 -8.95 47.96 -3.27
C ASN A 10 -8.30 46.59 -3.54
N VAL A 11 -7.45 46.50 -4.56
CA VAL A 11 -6.68 45.27 -4.85
C VAL A 11 -5.71 44.97 -3.70
N MET A 12 -5.00 45.97 -3.17
CA MET A 12 -4.10 45.78 -2.03
C MET A 12 -4.85 45.37 -0.76
N MET A 13 -6.01 45.97 -0.50
CA MET A 13 -6.87 45.56 0.62
C MET A 13 -7.36 44.13 0.46
N LEU A 14 -7.85 43.76 -0.73
CA LEU A 14 -8.31 42.39 -1.01
C LEU A 14 -7.18 41.37 -0.81
N LEU A 15 -5.99 41.64 -1.36
CA LEU A 15 -4.80 40.78 -1.18
C LEU A 15 -4.39 40.70 0.30
N GLY A 16 -4.45 41.82 1.02
CA GLY A 16 -4.19 41.88 2.46
C GLY A 16 -5.18 41.06 3.28
N THR A 17 -6.47 41.14 2.96
CA THR A 17 -7.54 40.36 3.61
C THR A 17 -7.39 38.87 3.31
N ILE A 18 -7.11 38.49 2.06
CA ILE A 18 -6.85 37.09 1.68
C ILE A 18 -5.61 36.56 2.42
N GLY A 19 -4.52 37.34 2.46
CA GLY A 19 -3.30 36.97 3.19
C GLY A 19 -3.56 36.78 4.68
N LEU A 20 -4.26 37.72 5.33
CA LEU A 20 -4.63 37.63 6.74
C LEU A 20 -5.52 36.41 7.00
N MET A 21 -6.51 36.15 6.15
CA MET A 21 -7.38 34.98 6.28
C MET A 21 -6.61 33.67 6.12
N LEU A 22 -5.64 33.58 5.20
CA LEU A 22 -4.81 32.39 5.07
C LEU A 22 -3.95 32.15 6.31
N VAL A 23 -3.37 33.21 6.89
CA VAL A 23 -2.59 33.13 8.13
C VAL A 23 -3.47 32.71 9.32
N LEU A 24 -4.66 33.30 9.45
CA LEU A 24 -5.60 32.95 10.52
C LEU A 24 -6.11 31.51 10.38
N ASN A 25 -6.47 31.07 9.16
CA ASN A 25 -6.85 29.68 8.92
C ASN A 25 -5.70 28.73 9.20
N GLU A 26 -4.48 29.04 8.76
CA GLU A 26 -3.29 28.25 9.10
C GLU A 26 -3.10 28.14 10.62
N ALA A 27 -3.26 29.25 11.35
CA ALA A 27 -3.13 29.26 12.81
C ALA A 27 -4.23 28.44 13.49
N VAL A 28 -5.49 28.56 13.04
CA VAL A 28 -6.62 27.77 13.56
C VAL A 28 -6.45 26.29 13.25
N LEU A 29 -6.07 25.94 12.01
CA LEU A 29 -5.81 24.56 11.61
C LEU A 29 -4.63 23.99 12.40
N ARG A 30 -3.57 24.76 12.64
CA ARG A 30 -2.47 24.34 13.51
C ARG A 30 -2.95 24.15 14.95
N LEU A 31 -3.73 25.06 15.51
CA LEU A 31 -4.26 24.89 16.87
C LEU A 31 -5.21 23.69 16.99
N TYR A 32 -6.00 23.42 15.96
CA TYR A 32 -6.98 22.34 15.94
C TYR A 32 -6.34 20.96 15.69
N TYR A 33 -5.40 20.87 14.74
CA TYR A 33 -4.75 19.60 14.38
C TYR A 33 -3.43 19.35 15.14
N TRP A 34 -2.71 20.40 15.60
CA TRP A 34 -1.35 20.32 16.19
C TRP A 34 -1.04 21.44 17.20
N GLY A 35 -1.41 21.26 18.47
CA GLY A 35 -1.08 22.18 19.59
C GLY A 35 0.42 22.39 19.92
N SER A 36 1.33 22.17 18.98
CA SER A 36 2.78 22.42 19.05
C SER A 36 3.24 22.97 17.69
N LEU A 37 3.72 24.22 17.67
CA LEU A 37 4.04 25.01 16.47
C LEU A 37 5.25 24.53 15.65
N ALA A 38 5.80 23.34 15.89
CA ALA A 38 6.82 22.75 15.05
C ALA A 38 6.26 21.52 14.34
N PRO A 39 6.33 21.42 13.00
CA PRO A 39 6.23 20.11 12.38
C PRO A 39 7.30 19.24 13.03
N LYS A 40 6.92 18.21 13.79
CA LYS A 40 7.82 17.09 14.10
C LYS A 40 7.97 16.22 12.84
N ILE A 41 8.34 16.87 11.73
CA ILE A 41 8.96 16.17 10.62
C ILE A 41 10.35 15.88 11.16
N ASN A 42 10.62 14.65 11.58
CA ASN A 42 12.00 14.20 11.53
C ASN A 42 12.42 14.38 10.07
N ASP A 43 13.32 15.32 9.81
CA ASP A 43 13.76 15.86 8.50
C ASP A 43 14.43 14.81 7.59
N GLU A 44 14.36 13.54 7.98
CA GLU A 44 15.04 12.43 7.35
C GLU A 44 14.05 11.64 6.51
N ASN A 45 14.30 11.61 5.20
CA ASN A 45 13.58 10.73 4.29
C ASN A 45 13.67 9.28 4.80
N PRO A 46 12.53 8.63 5.12
CA PRO A 46 12.53 7.29 5.68
C PRO A 46 13.06 6.23 4.72
N LEU A 47 13.13 6.56 3.43
CA LEU A 47 13.56 5.68 2.37
C LEU A 47 15.01 5.97 2.00
N VAL A 48 15.84 4.93 1.97
CA VAL A 48 17.17 4.94 1.39
C VAL A 48 17.15 4.23 0.02
N PRO A 49 17.97 4.66 -0.95
CA PRO A 49 18.07 3.96 -2.23
C PRO A 49 18.54 2.51 -2.04
N HIS A 50 17.99 1.58 -2.83
CA HIS A 50 18.38 0.18 -2.84
C HIS A 50 18.68 -0.29 -4.29
N PRO A 51 19.77 -1.02 -4.56
CA PRO A 51 20.22 -1.30 -5.93
C PRO A 51 19.25 -2.16 -6.76
N THR A 52 18.52 -3.09 -6.15
CA THR A 52 17.62 -4.03 -6.82
C THR A 52 16.16 -3.65 -6.65
N ARG A 53 15.75 -3.41 -5.40
CA ARG A 53 14.41 -2.96 -4.98
C ARG A 53 14.15 -1.48 -5.23
N GLY A 54 15.13 -0.68 -5.61
CA GLY A 54 15.01 0.77 -5.82
C GLY A 54 15.06 1.58 -4.53
N PHE A 55 14.37 1.15 -3.48
CA PHE A 55 14.46 1.76 -2.14
C PHE A 55 14.18 0.73 -1.03
N ALA A 56 14.67 1.02 0.17
CA ALA A 56 14.42 0.29 1.42
C ALA A 56 14.21 1.31 2.55
N PHE A 57 13.80 0.87 3.75
CA PHE A 57 13.76 1.76 4.91
C PHE A 57 15.16 2.00 5.47
N ARG A 58 15.36 3.19 6.04
CA ARG A 58 16.56 3.50 6.82
C ARG A 58 16.57 2.69 8.12
N PRO A 59 17.58 1.84 8.38
CA PRO A 59 17.68 1.10 9.63
C PRO A 59 17.78 2.01 10.86
N GLY A 60 17.18 1.60 11.98
CA GLY A 60 17.20 2.32 13.25
C GLY A 60 16.40 3.63 13.26
N MET A 61 15.61 3.90 12.22
CA MET A 61 14.85 5.13 12.10
C MET A 61 13.62 5.11 13.03
N THR A 62 13.35 6.24 13.67
CA THR A 62 12.02 6.53 14.23
C THR A 62 11.48 7.79 13.59
N SER A 63 10.26 7.75 13.06
CA SER A 63 9.62 8.90 12.40
C SER A 63 8.13 8.99 12.74
N TRP A 64 7.55 10.17 12.51
CA TRP A 64 6.11 10.38 12.62
C TRP A 64 5.53 10.39 11.21
N HIS A 65 4.57 9.50 10.93
CA HIS A 65 3.76 9.55 9.72
C HIS A 65 2.44 10.24 10.05
N GLN A 66 2.18 11.31 9.31
CA GLN A 66 1.10 12.23 9.57
C GLN A 66 0.34 12.52 8.29
N GLU A 67 -0.94 12.18 8.29
CA GLU A 67 -1.95 12.56 7.30
C GLU A 67 -3.12 13.24 8.03
N LEU A 68 -4.18 13.64 7.32
CA LEU A 68 -5.36 14.21 7.99
C LEU A 68 -6.11 13.17 8.84
N ASP A 69 -6.07 11.90 8.46
CA ASP A 69 -6.78 10.82 9.16
C ASP A 69 -6.07 10.34 10.44
N PHE A 70 -4.74 10.45 10.49
CA PHE A 70 -3.95 9.86 11.57
C PHE A 70 -2.60 10.55 11.78
N THR A 71 -2.06 10.36 12.98
CA THR A 71 -0.64 10.60 13.28
C THR A 71 -0.13 9.39 14.05
N VAL A 72 0.85 8.70 13.48
CA VAL A 72 1.42 7.47 14.06
C VAL A 72 2.94 7.55 14.10
N GLN A 73 3.52 7.04 15.17
CA GLN A 73 4.96 6.85 15.25
C GLN A 73 5.33 5.51 14.60
N VAL A 74 6.30 5.56 13.70
CA VAL A 74 6.87 4.38 13.05
C VAL A 74 8.28 4.18 13.57
N HIS A 75 8.57 2.96 14.01
CA HIS A 75 9.90 2.50 14.33
C HIS A 75 10.37 1.49 13.28
N VAL A 76 11.57 1.68 12.75
CA VAL A 76 12.27 0.74 11.87
C VAL A 76 13.49 0.24 12.62
N ASN A 77 13.60 -1.07 12.79
CA ASN A 77 14.68 -1.73 13.51
C ASN A 77 16.02 -1.67 12.75
N GLY A 78 17.07 -2.21 13.37
CA GLY A 78 18.41 -2.31 12.80
C GLY A 78 18.51 -3.17 11.53
N GLN A 79 17.53 -4.03 11.27
CA GLN A 79 17.42 -4.80 10.02
C GLN A 79 16.61 -4.06 8.93
N GLY A 80 16.17 -2.81 9.16
CA GLY A 80 15.43 -2.04 8.15
C GLY A 80 13.97 -2.46 7.99
N LEU A 81 13.38 -3.11 8.99
CA LEU A 81 11.99 -3.54 9.03
C LEU A 81 11.19 -2.82 10.11
N ARG A 82 9.90 -2.61 9.89
CA ARG A 82 9.02 -2.02 10.89
C ARG A 82 8.76 -3.03 12.00
N GLY A 83 9.01 -2.66 13.24
CA GLY A 83 8.81 -3.55 14.39
C GLY A 83 10.02 -3.62 15.31
N PRO A 84 9.99 -4.55 16.29
CA PRO A 84 11.13 -4.81 17.17
C PRO A 84 12.31 -5.44 16.42
N GLU A 85 13.47 -5.45 17.07
CA GLU A 85 14.66 -6.18 16.59
C GLU A 85 14.38 -7.68 16.41
N ILE A 86 14.68 -8.18 15.21
CA ILE A 86 14.49 -9.60 14.89
C ILE A 86 15.61 -10.39 15.53
N GLN A 87 15.26 -11.21 16.51
CA GLN A 87 16.22 -12.07 17.18
C GLN A 87 16.64 -13.24 16.28
N PRO A 88 17.85 -13.79 16.44
CA PRO A 88 18.21 -15.06 15.83
C PRO A 88 17.14 -16.12 16.09
N LYS A 89 16.94 -17.02 15.12
CA LYS A 89 15.93 -18.07 15.23
C LYS A 89 16.21 -18.94 16.46
N GLY A 90 15.19 -19.04 17.32
CA GLY A 90 15.20 -19.92 18.49
C GLY A 90 14.16 -21.02 18.37
N ALA A 91 13.64 -21.48 19.52
CA ALA A 91 12.60 -22.52 19.56
C ALA A 91 11.24 -22.06 19.00
N LYS A 92 10.98 -20.74 18.95
CA LYS A 92 9.70 -20.22 18.44
C LYS A 92 9.55 -20.51 16.95
N LYS A 93 8.33 -20.88 16.55
CA LYS A 93 7.93 -20.85 15.14
C LYS A 93 7.94 -19.43 14.62
N ARG A 94 8.33 -19.22 13.36
CA ARG A 94 8.45 -17.88 12.77
C ARG A 94 7.58 -17.76 11.53
N ILE A 95 6.73 -16.74 11.53
CA ILE A 95 5.97 -16.33 10.36
C ILE A 95 6.65 -15.07 9.80
N LEU A 96 6.98 -15.08 8.51
CA LEU A 96 7.36 -13.86 7.79
C LEU A 96 6.16 -13.41 6.96
N ILE A 97 5.66 -12.21 7.22
CA ILE A 97 4.62 -11.59 6.38
C ILE A 97 5.30 -10.67 5.38
N VAL A 98 5.15 -10.96 4.09
CA VAL A 98 5.64 -10.11 3.00
C VAL A 98 4.45 -9.43 2.35
N GLY A 99 4.54 -8.13 2.06
CA GLY A 99 3.44 -7.38 1.45
C GLY A 99 3.71 -5.88 1.39
N ASP A 100 2.61 -5.14 1.24
CA ASP A 100 2.63 -3.71 0.96
C ASP A 100 2.25 -2.84 2.19
N SER A 101 1.75 -1.64 1.91
CA SER A 101 1.29 -0.69 2.93
C SER A 101 0.16 -1.22 3.83
N THR A 102 -0.62 -2.19 3.38
CA THR A 102 -1.76 -2.74 4.10
C THR A 102 -1.30 -3.56 5.31
N THR A 103 -0.35 -4.48 5.13
CA THR A 103 0.24 -5.25 6.26
C THR A 103 1.36 -4.54 6.96
N TYR A 104 2.05 -3.62 6.29
CA TYR A 104 2.90 -2.65 6.97
C TYR A 104 2.12 -1.91 8.07
N GLY A 105 0.82 -1.68 7.84
CA GLY A 105 -0.09 -1.05 8.79
C GLY A 105 -0.02 0.47 8.75
N SER A 106 -0.09 1.05 7.55
CA SER A 106 -0.12 2.50 7.36
C SER A 106 -1.21 3.15 8.22
N GLY A 107 -0.82 4.13 9.04
CA GLY A 107 -1.71 4.85 9.93
C GLY A 107 -2.07 4.15 11.25
N VAL A 108 -1.67 2.89 11.42
CA VAL A 108 -1.99 2.08 12.61
C VAL A 108 -0.76 1.90 13.48
N SER A 109 -0.89 2.02 14.81
CA SER A 109 0.22 1.82 15.74
C SER A 109 0.69 0.36 15.78
N GLU A 110 1.96 0.13 16.10
CA GLU A 110 2.62 -1.19 15.98
C GLU A 110 1.94 -2.30 16.78
N GLU A 111 1.36 -1.99 17.93
CA GLU A 111 0.61 -2.95 18.75
C GLU A 111 -0.73 -3.38 18.12
N ASN A 112 -1.21 -2.65 17.11
CA ASN A 112 -2.52 -2.82 16.49
C ASN A 112 -2.46 -3.26 15.02
N ILE A 113 -1.29 -3.61 14.49
CA ILE A 113 -1.16 -4.12 13.12
C ILE A 113 -1.27 -5.65 13.07
N ILE A 114 -1.60 -6.18 11.89
CA ILE A 114 -1.82 -7.62 11.68
C ILE A 114 -0.61 -8.45 12.15
N PRO A 115 0.66 -8.13 11.81
CA PRO A 115 1.80 -8.91 12.28
C PRO A 115 1.85 -9.09 13.80
N THR A 116 1.73 -8.00 14.56
CA THR A 116 1.80 -8.02 16.03
C THR A 116 0.60 -8.72 16.65
N LEU A 117 -0.61 -8.43 16.14
CA LEU A 117 -1.84 -9.04 16.62
C LEU A 117 -1.85 -10.55 16.31
N LEU A 118 -1.41 -10.96 15.12
CA LEU A 118 -1.32 -12.37 14.75
C LEU A 118 -0.37 -13.15 15.67
N GLY A 119 0.78 -12.57 16.01
CA GLY A 119 1.70 -13.18 16.98
C GLY A 119 1.07 -13.34 18.37
N THR A 120 0.22 -12.38 18.77
CA THR A 120 -0.55 -12.45 20.02
C THR A 120 -1.59 -13.57 19.97
N GLU A 121 -2.38 -13.65 18.90
CA GLU A 121 -3.45 -14.64 18.69
C GLU A 121 -2.92 -16.09 18.54
N LEU A 122 -1.67 -16.25 18.10
CA LEU A 122 -0.98 -17.55 18.03
C LEU A 122 -0.16 -17.87 19.30
N GLY A 123 -0.06 -16.93 20.23
CA GLY A 123 0.71 -17.02 21.46
C GLY A 123 2.17 -16.59 21.27
N SER A 124 2.50 -15.38 21.72
CA SER A 124 3.81 -14.74 21.54
C SER A 124 4.99 -15.51 22.17
N SER A 125 4.73 -16.45 23.07
CA SER A 125 5.76 -17.35 23.64
C SER A 125 6.19 -18.44 22.67
N ARG A 126 5.34 -18.80 21.69
CA ARG A 126 5.54 -19.91 20.75
C ARG A 126 5.77 -19.45 19.32
N VAL A 127 5.16 -18.32 18.93
CA VAL A 127 5.24 -17.79 17.58
C VAL A 127 5.84 -16.39 17.59
N ASP A 128 6.75 -16.16 16.66
CA ASP A 128 7.33 -14.86 16.32
C ASP A 128 6.84 -14.46 14.92
N VAL A 129 6.31 -13.26 14.76
CA VAL A 129 5.77 -12.78 13.48
C VAL A 129 6.58 -11.58 13.03
N VAL A 130 7.33 -11.76 11.95
CA VAL A 130 8.18 -10.73 11.35
C VAL A 130 7.38 -9.97 10.30
N ASN A 131 7.30 -8.66 10.45
CA ASN A 131 6.73 -7.77 9.45
C ASN A 131 7.77 -7.42 8.37
N GLY A 132 7.78 -8.21 7.29
CA GLY A 132 8.56 -7.96 6.09
C GLY A 132 7.84 -7.10 5.05
N SER A 133 6.79 -6.36 5.44
CA SER A 133 6.00 -5.54 4.53
C SER A 133 6.56 -4.12 4.43
N PHE A 134 6.41 -3.50 3.26
CA PHE A 134 6.93 -2.17 2.99
C PHE A 134 5.85 -1.27 2.37
N THR A 135 5.83 -0.01 2.80
CA THR A 135 4.94 0.95 2.13
C THR A 135 5.34 1.08 0.67
N THR A 136 4.34 0.94 -0.20
CA THR A 136 4.49 1.15 -1.63
C THR A 136 5.41 0.14 -2.33
N TYR A 137 5.69 -1.04 -1.77
CA TYR A 137 6.27 -2.11 -2.57
C TYR A 137 5.25 -2.65 -3.57
N ASN A 138 5.74 -3.25 -4.66
CA ASN A 138 4.96 -4.14 -5.53
C ASN A 138 5.43 -5.58 -5.30
N THR A 139 4.74 -6.54 -5.90
CA THR A 139 5.08 -7.98 -5.73
C THR A 139 6.49 -8.32 -6.24
N VAL A 140 7.02 -7.56 -7.20
CA VAL A 140 8.42 -7.72 -7.65
C VAL A 140 9.42 -7.34 -6.53
N GLN A 141 9.20 -6.21 -5.86
CA GLN A 141 10.03 -5.78 -4.73
C GLN A 141 9.88 -6.71 -3.52
N GLU A 142 8.68 -7.22 -3.28
CA GLU A 142 8.38 -8.22 -2.25
C GLU A 142 9.14 -9.54 -2.48
N LEU A 143 9.11 -10.06 -3.71
CA LEU A 143 9.90 -11.23 -4.11
C LEU A 143 11.40 -10.98 -3.89
N LEU A 144 11.92 -9.83 -4.36
CA LEU A 144 13.33 -9.49 -4.19
C LEU A 144 13.71 -9.39 -2.70
N PHE A 145 12.86 -8.78 -1.86
CA PHE A 145 13.10 -8.74 -0.42
C PHE A 145 13.11 -10.15 0.18
N LEU A 146 12.16 -11.01 -0.21
CA LEU A 146 12.10 -12.38 0.27
C LEU A 146 13.39 -13.15 -0.05
N GLU A 147 13.87 -13.06 -1.30
CA GLU A 147 15.09 -13.73 -1.78
C GLU A 147 16.38 -13.16 -1.17
N GLU A 148 16.47 -11.83 -1.06
CA GLU A 148 17.69 -11.14 -0.61
C GLU A 148 17.88 -11.19 0.91
N GLU A 149 16.78 -11.08 1.67
CA GLU A 149 16.82 -10.87 3.12
C GLU A 149 15.80 -11.72 3.89
N GLY A 150 14.55 -11.77 3.43
CA GLY A 150 13.44 -12.35 4.18
C GLY A 150 13.67 -13.80 4.59
N LEU A 151 14.18 -14.63 3.67
CA LEU A 151 14.47 -16.03 3.94
C LEU A 151 15.67 -16.24 4.89
N LEU A 152 16.52 -15.23 5.09
CA LEU A 152 17.61 -15.28 6.07
C LEU A 152 17.08 -15.25 7.52
N PHE A 153 15.83 -14.85 7.73
CA PHE A 153 15.19 -14.89 9.04
C PHE A 153 14.69 -16.29 9.43
N GLU A 154 14.89 -17.32 8.59
CA GLU A 154 14.49 -18.71 8.85
C GLU A 154 12.99 -18.84 9.22
N PRO A 155 12.06 -18.37 8.36
CA PRO A 155 10.64 -18.55 8.58
C PRO A 155 10.24 -20.03 8.49
N ASP A 156 9.31 -20.47 9.33
CA ASP A 156 8.58 -21.74 9.14
C ASP A 156 7.40 -21.55 8.17
N LEU A 157 6.88 -20.33 8.08
CA LEU A 157 5.77 -19.94 7.21
C LEU A 157 6.06 -18.56 6.61
N VAL A 158 5.98 -18.45 5.29
CA VAL A 158 5.90 -17.18 4.58
C VAL A 158 4.45 -16.93 4.20
N LEU A 159 3.90 -15.80 4.62
CA LEU A 159 2.56 -15.34 4.30
C LEU A 159 2.64 -14.12 3.38
N LEU A 160 2.25 -14.27 2.12
CA LEU A 160 2.10 -13.15 1.21
C LEU A 160 0.79 -12.42 1.49
N ALA A 161 0.86 -11.13 1.80
CA ALA A 161 -0.27 -10.23 1.92
C ALA A 161 -0.51 -9.50 0.60
N PHE A 162 -1.40 -10.04 -0.23
CA PHE A 162 -1.61 -9.55 -1.58
C PHE A 162 -2.73 -8.51 -1.64
N SER A 163 -2.46 -7.36 -2.25
CA SER A 163 -3.44 -6.30 -2.52
C SER A 163 -3.91 -6.35 -3.98
N PRO A 164 -5.10 -6.92 -4.26
CA PRO A 164 -5.70 -7.13 -5.59
C PRO A 164 -5.39 -6.11 -6.69
N ASN A 165 -5.58 -4.84 -6.38
CA ASN A 165 -5.61 -3.78 -7.37
C ASN A 165 -4.23 -3.19 -7.58
N THR A 166 -3.58 -2.79 -6.49
CA THR A 166 -2.28 -2.12 -6.51
C THR A 166 -1.17 -3.04 -6.98
N ASP A 167 -1.24 -4.32 -6.63
CA ASP A 167 -0.13 -5.24 -6.88
C ASP A 167 -0.11 -5.69 -8.33
N ILE A 168 -1.26 -6.11 -8.88
CA ILE A 168 -1.37 -6.48 -10.30
C ILE A 168 -0.95 -5.32 -11.19
N GLN A 169 -1.42 -4.10 -10.88
CA GLN A 169 -1.08 -2.89 -11.64
C GLN A 169 0.41 -2.57 -11.63
N ALA A 170 1.08 -2.77 -10.49
CA ALA A 170 2.43 -2.31 -10.29
C ALA A 170 3.50 -3.32 -10.74
N ASN A 171 3.11 -4.54 -11.13
CA ASN A 171 4.05 -5.61 -11.50
C ASN A 171 4.62 -5.43 -12.90
N THR A 172 3.83 -4.94 -13.87
CA THR A 172 4.29 -4.72 -15.26
C THR A 172 4.48 -3.24 -15.56
N LEU A 173 5.52 -2.92 -16.33
CA LEU A 173 5.81 -1.54 -16.71
C LEU A 173 4.67 -0.91 -17.53
N SER A 174 4.07 -1.69 -18.43
CA SER A 174 3.00 -1.24 -19.33
C SER A 174 1.75 -0.80 -18.55
N LEU A 175 1.32 -1.62 -17.59
CA LEU A 175 0.15 -1.34 -16.75
C LEU A 175 0.46 -0.21 -15.76
N GLN A 176 1.63 -0.23 -15.13
CA GLN A 176 2.05 0.83 -14.20
C GLN A 176 2.14 2.20 -14.89
N GLN A 177 2.65 2.31 -16.12
CA GLN A 177 2.76 3.59 -16.83
C GLN A 177 1.40 4.25 -17.15
N LEU A 178 0.32 3.47 -17.16
CA LEU A 178 -1.05 3.98 -17.28
C LEU A 178 -1.60 4.43 -15.93
N ALA A 179 -1.32 3.67 -14.86
CA ALA A 179 -1.78 4.00 -13.51
C ALA A 179 -0.99 5.16 -12.87
N GLN A 180 0.35 5.07 -12.83
CA GLN A 180 1.22 6.05 -12.18
C GLN A 180 2.62 6.10 -12.83
N LYS A 181 3.13 7.31 -13.08
CA LYS A 181 4.51 7.51 -13.55
C LYS A 181 5.51 7.36 -12.38
N HIS A 182 5.89 6.12 -12.05
CA HIS A 182 6.93 5.84 -11.05
C HIS A 182 8.13 5.12 -11.66
N ASN A 183 9.25 5.84 -11.83
CA ASN A 183 10.45 5.30 -12.47
C ASN A 183 11.54 4.88 -11.46
N ARG A 184 11.14 4.32 -10.31
CA ARG A 184 12.09 4.00 -9.21
C ARG A 184 12.03 2.55 -8.72
N ARG A 185 11.30 1.68 -9.41
CA ARG A 185 11.00 0.30 -8.98
C ARG A 185 11.37 -0.70 -10.05
N PRO A 186 11.65 -1.96 -9.68
CA PRO A 186 11.74 -3.05 -10.63
C PRO A 186 10.35 -3.46 -11.13
N TYR A 187 10.34 -4.09 -12.30
CA TYR A 187 9.16 -4.63 -12.97
C TYR A 187 9.40 -6.09 -13.36
N ALA A 188 8.35 -6.77 -13.80
CA ALA A 188 8.44 -8.11 -14.33
C ALA A 188 7.69 -8.25 -15.66
N ALA A 189 8.09 -9.25 -16.43
CA ALA A 189 7.46 -9.70 -17.66
C ALA A 189 7.60 -11.21 -17.78
N LEU A 190 6.82 -11.83 -18.68
CA LEU A 190 7.03 -13.22 -19.07
C LEU A 190 7.74 -13.28 -20.41
N SER A 191 8.70 -14.19 -20.54
CA SER A 191 9.28 -14.55 -21.84
C SER A 191 8.22 -15.25 -22.72
N PRO A 192 8.43 -15.36 -24.05
CA PRO A 192 7.56 -16.16 -24.91
C PRO A 192 7.42 -17.63 -24.49
N GLN A 193 8.36 -18.14 -23.69
CA GLN A 193 8.36 -19.49 -23.12
C GLN A 193 7.66 -19.57 -21.75
N GLY A 194 7.17 -18.44 -21.23
CA GLY A 194 6.52 -18.35 -19.92
C GLY A 194 7.48 -18.19 -18.73
N GLU A 195 8.76 -17.90 -18.98
CA GLU A 195 9.73 -17.68 -17.89
C GLU A 195 9.58 -16.28 -17.31
N LEU A 196 9.65 -16.17 -15.98
CA LEU A 196 9.58 -14.90 -15.28
C LEU A 196 10.89 -14.10 -15.42
N LEU A 197 10.81 -12.94 -16.05
CA LEU A 197 11.91 -12.02 -16.26
C LEU A 197 11.75 -10.80 -15.34
N LEU A 198 12.77 -10.49 -14.54
CA LEU A 198 12.81 -9.31 -13.69
C LEU A 198 13.59 -8.18 -14.37
N ASP A 199 12.95 -7.03 -14.57
CA ASP A 199 13.58 -5.81 -15.08
C ASP A 199 13.93 -4.86 -13.93
N LEU A 200 15.22 -4.83 -13.57
CA LEU A 200 15.76 -3.96 -12.53
C LEU A 200 16.26 -2.61 -13.06
N THR A 201 16.10 -2.32 -14.36
CA THR A 201 16.72 -1.15 -15.03
C THR A 201 16.34 0.15 -14.33
N TYR A 202 15.06 0.35 -14.04
CA TYR A 202 14.54 1.55 -13.40
C TYR A 202 14.99 1.70 -11.94
N ALA A 203 15.04 0.60 -11.19
CA ALA A 203 15.54 0.58 -9.82
C ALA A 203 17.03 0.94 -9.75
N LYS A 204 17.86 0.32 -10.61
CA LYS A 204 19.30 0.59 -10.70
C LYS A 204 19.61 2.01 -11.11
N ARG A 205 18.89 2.54 -12.11
CA ARG A 205 19.03 3.93 -12.55
C ARG A 205 18.68 4.90 -11.43
N PHE A 206 17.55 4.68 -10.75
CA PHE A 206 17.18 5.51 -9.61
C PHE A 206 18.23 5.46 -8.49
N TYR A 207 18.76 4.27 -8.19
CA TYR A 207 19.83 4.10 -7.20
C TYR A 207 21.08 4.91 -7.58
N GLN A 208 21.54 4.81 -8.83
CA GLN A 208 22.68 5.58 -9.36
C GLN A 208 22.43 7.10 -9.27
N ASP A 209 21.28 7.56 -9.74
CA ASP A 209 20.90 8.98 -9.71
C ASP A 209 20.91 9.54 -8.28
N GLN A 210 20.50 8.74 -7.28
CA GLN A 210 20.52 9.15 -5.87
C GLN A 210 21.92 9.16 -5.26
N GLN A 211 22.82 8.26 -5.69
CA GLN A 211 24.22 8.27 -5.25
C GLN A 211 24.97 9.48 -5.81
N GLU A 212 24.70 9.86 -7.05
CA GLU A 212 25.36 11.00 -7.72
C GLU A 212 24.84 12.36 -7.25
N ASN A 213 23.57 12.47 -6.85
CA ASN A 213 22.90 13.73 -6.50
C ASN A 213 22.51 13.83 -5.02
N ALA A 214 23.29 13.22 -4.11
CA ALA A 214 22.99 13.20 -2.67
C ALA A 214 22.97 14.61 -2.02
N GLU A 215 23.59 15.59 -2.66
CA GLU A 215 23.61 16.99 -2.23
C GLU A 215 22.47 17.78 -2.90
N ILE A 216 21.71 18.53 -2.08
CA ILE A 216 20.63 19.48 -2.42
C ILE A 216 19.20 18.91 -2.36
N ARG A 217 18.67 18.83 -1.13
CA ARG A 217 17.26 19.16 -0.86
C ARG A 217 17.19 20.28 0.16
N LYS A 218 17.19 21.53 -0.31
CA LYS A 218 16.85 22.67 0.55
C LYS A 218 15.38 22.54 0.97
N ALA A 219 15.14 22.41 2.27
CA ALA A 219 13.81 22.51 2.85
C ALA A 219 13.19 23.85 2.42
N SER A 220 12.01 23.79 1.80
CA SER A 220 11.30 24.99 1.37
C SER A 220 10.24 25.31 2.42
N PHE A 221 10.42 26.43 3.11
CA PHE A 221 9.49 26.95 4.12
C PHE A 221 8.01 26.95 3.65
N PHE A 222 7.77 27.25 2.38
CA PHE A 222 6.42 27.26 1.79
C PHE A 222 5.74 25.89 1.69
N LYS A 223 6.51 24.79 1.69
CA LYS A 223 5.96 23.43 1.64
C LYS A 223 5.41 22.95 2.98
N GLY A 224 5.65 23.68 4.08
CA GLY A 224 5.20 23.34 5.44
C GLY A 224 3.88 24.01 5.87
N LEU A 225 3.25 24.81 5.01
CA LEU A 225 1.94 25.42 5.27
C LEU A 225 0.82 24.38 5.09
N VAL A 226 -0.02 24.19 6.11
CA VAL A 226 -1.21 23.33 6.06
C VAL A 226 -2.15 23.79 4.94
N THR A 227 -2.34 25.09 4.80
CA THR A 227 -3.09 25.74 3.71
C THR A 227 -2.52 25.44 2.33
N TYR A 228 -1.19 25.43 2.17
CA TYR A 228 -0.53 25.01 0.92
C TYR A 228 -0.73 23.52 0.65
N THR A 229 -0.64 22.67 1.67
CA THR A 229 -0.90 21.22 1.55
C THR A 229 -2.34 20.96 1.14
N LEU A 230 -3.31 21.59 1.80
CA LEU A 230 -4.74 21.50 1.48
C LEU A 230 -5.02 22.03 0.06
N LEU A 231 -4.47 23.18 -0.32
CA LEU A 231 -4.64 23.74 -1.67
C LEU A 231 -4.01 22.86 -2.74
N LYS A 232 -2.79 22.35 -2.51
CA LYS A 232 -2.12 21.41 -3.42
C LYS A 232 -2.89 20.11 -3.53
N LYS A 233 -3.47 19.60 -2.44
CA LYS A 233 -4.33 18.40 -2.41
C LYS A 233 -5.64 18.64 -3.16
N TYR A 234 -6.30 19.78 -2.95
CA TYR A 234 -7.52 20.19 -3.68
C TYR A 234 -7.26 20.36 -5.19
N VAL A 235 -6.16 21.03 -5.56
CA VAL A 235 -5.74 21.20 -6.96
C VAL A 235 -5.29 19.89 -7.61
N LYS A 236 -4.64 18.98 -6.87
CA LYS A 236 -4.33 17.63 -7.36
C LYS A 236 -5.59 16.80 -7.57
N GLY A 237 -6.55 16.85 -6.64
CA GLY A 237 -7.84 16.17 -6.77
C GLY A 237 -8.61 16.60 -8.01
N PHE A 238 -8.58 17.90 -8.34
CA PHE A 238 -9.23 18.44 -9.53
C PHE A 238 -8.50 18.16 -10.87
N LYS A 239 -7.18 17.90 -10.83
CA LYS A 239 -6.33 17.74 -12.03
C LYS A 239 -5.89 16.31 -12.33
N SER A 240 -6.05 15.36 -11.42
CA SER A 240 -5.44 14.05 -11.60
C SER A 240 -6.31 13.16 -12.49
N SER A 241 -5.94 13.05 -13.77
CA SER A 241 -6.56 12.12 -14.73
C SER A 241 -6.51 10.64 -14.30
N LYS A 242 -5.74 10.30 -13.26
CA LYS A 242 -5.59 8.93 -12.71
C LYS A 242 -6.88 8.35 -12.12
N TRP A 243 -7.79 9.19 -11.64
CA TRP A 243 -9.09 8.77 -11.11
C TRP A 243 -10.21 8.84 -12.15
N ASN A 244 -9.88 9.23 -13.38
CA ASN A 244 -10.88 9.40 -14.43
C ASN A 244 -11.10 8.13 -15.26
N ASP A 245 -10.31 7.08 -15.01
CA ASP A 245 -10.34 5.83 -15.76
C ASP A 245 -10.51 4.63 -14.81
N PRO A 246 -11.76 4.24 -14.50
CA PRO A 246 -12.04 3.11 -13.61
C PRO A 246 -11.54 1.79 -14.19
N ASN A 247 -11.31 1.70 -15.51
CA ASN A 247 -10.69 0.52 -16.13
C ASN A 247 -9.23 0.33 -15.70
N MET A 248 -8.59 1.39 -15.20
CA MET A 248 -7.32 1.30 -14.50
C MET A 248 -7.57 1.16 -13.00
N PHE A 249 -8.04 2.20 -12.31
CA PHE A 249 -7.96 2.25 -10.84
C PHE A 249 -8.94 1.33 -10.08
N ILE A 250 -9.95 0.74 -10.72
CA ILE A 250 -10.76 -0.37 -10.16
C ILE A 250 -10.40 -1.66 -10.89
N GLY A 251 -10.36 -1.56 -12.22
CA GLY A 251 -9.69 -2.53 -13.08
C GLY A 251 -10.36 -3.88 -13.18
N TRP A 252 -9.69 -4.79 -13.89
CA TRP A 252 -10.11 -6.17 -14.03
C TRP A 252 -10.45 -6.87 -12.69
N PRO A 253 -9.75 -6.63 -11.56
CA PRO A 253 -10.05 -7.31 -10.29
C PRO A 253 -11.47 -7.09 -9.76
N PHE A 254 -12.08 -5.94 -10.08
CA PHE A 254 -13.34 -5.49 -9.46
C PHE A 254 -14.38 -4.96 -10.45
N LEU A 255 -14.07 -4.88 -11.74
CA LEU A 255 -15.04 -4.54 -12.79
C LEU A 255 -15.60 -5.81 -13.45
N ALA A 256 -16.91 -5.87 -13.59
CA ALA A 256 -17.57 -6.93 -14.36
C ALA A 256 -17.25 -6.80 -15.86
N GLU A 257 -17.22 -5.57 -16.38
CA GLU A 257 -17.07 -5.27 -17.80
C GLU A 257 -16.23 -4.00 -17.99
N PHE A 258 -15.61 -3.88 -19.17
CA PHE A 258 -14.93 -2.65 -19.59
C PHE A 258 -15.92 -1.48 -19.74
N SER A 259 -15.52 -0.30 -19.28
CA SER A 259 -16.26 0.95 -19.38
C SER A 259 -15.69 1.83 -20.51
N PRO A 260 -16.29 1.81 -21.71
CA PRO A 260 -15.75 2.51 -22.88
C PRO A 260 -15.72 4.03 -22.74
N GLU A 261 -16.67 4.61 -22.01
CA GLU A 261 -16.82 6.06 -21.79
C GLU A 261 -15.66 6.68 -21.01
N HIS A 262 -14.88 5.87 -20.30
CA HIS A 262 -13.77 6.33 -19.46
C HIS A 262 -12.40 5.88 -19.96
N SER A 263 -12.34 5.25 -21.14
CA SER A 263 -11.08 4.84 -21.77
C SER A 263 -10.12 6.02 -21.93
N THR A 264 -8.87 5.80 -21.55
CA THR A 264 -7.81 6.79 -21.78
C THR A 264 -7.00 6.44 -23.03
N ARG A 265 -6.41 7.49 -23.64
CA ARG A 265 -5.47 7.36 -24.76
C ARG A 265 -6.03 6.65 -26.01
N GLY A 266 -7.36 6.59 -26.17
CA GLY A 266 -8.01 5.95 -27.32
C GLY A 266 -7.89 4.43 -27.34
N MET A 267 -7.57 3.82 -26.20
CA MET A 267 -7.43 2.37 -26.06
C MET A 267 -8.79 1.67 -26.18
N SER A 268 -8.77 0.48 -26.77
CA SER A 268 -9.91 -0.41 -26.92
C SER A 268 -10.08 -1.33 -25.70
N ALA A 269 -11.23 -1.96 -25.57
CA ALA A 269 -11.45 -3.00 -24.55
C ALA A 269 -10.38 -4.11 -24.62
N GLN A 270 -9.96 -4.48 -25.84
CA GLN A 270 -8.93 -5.49 -26.08
C GLN A 270 -7.57 -5.06 -25.53
N ASP A 271 -7.21 -3.78 -25.65
CA ASP A 271 -5.94 -3.26 -25.14
C ASP A 271 -5.87 -3.37 -23.60
N TYR A 272 -6.97 -3.01 -22.91
CA TYR A 272 -7.05 -3.18 -21.46
C TYR A 272 -7.01 -4.66 -21.08
N GLN A 273 -7.71 -5.52 -21.81
CA GLN A 273 -7.70 -6.95 -21.55
C GLN A 273 -6.28 -7.51 -21.62
N VAL A 274 -5.52 -7.21 -22.68
CA VAL A 274 -4.13 -7.67 -22.81
C VAL A 274 -3.27 -7.19 -21.64
N LEU A 275 -3.40 -5.92 -21.23
CA LEU A 275 -2.62 -5.37 -20.12
C LEU A 275 -2.92 -6.04 -18.78
N TRP A 276 -4.20 -6.28 -18.50
CA TRP A 276 -4.63 -6.96 -17.27
C TRP A 276 -4.28 -8.44 -17.29
N ASP A 277 -4.41 -9.12 -18.43
CA ASP A 277 -4.02 -10.51 -18.60
C ASP A 277 -2.51 -10.67 -18.39
N ASP A 278 -1.68 -9.82 -19.01
CA ASP A 278 -0.22 -9.80 -18.80
C ASP A 278 0.13 -9.56 -17.32
N GLY A 279 -0.50 -8.55 -16.70
CA GLY A 279 -0.32 -8.24 -15.28
C GLY A 279 -0.70 -9.43 -14.39
N TRP A 280 -1.78 -10.13 -14.71
CA TRP A 280 -2.23 -11.28 -13.96
C TRP A 280 -1.32 -12.50 -14.13
N GLN A 281 -0.88 -12.82 -15.35
CA GLN A 281 0.05 -13.94 -15.56
C GLN A 281 1.40 -13.69 -14.87
N VAL A 282 1.94 -12.46 -14.96
CA VAL A 282 3.17 -12.07 -14.25
C VAL A 282 2.97 -12.20 -12.73
N THR A 283 1.83 -11.74 -12.21
CA THR A 283 1.50 -11.87 -10.78
C THR A 283 1.50 -13.33 -10.33
N LYS A 284 0.83 -14.22 -11.07
CA LYS A 284 0.84 -15.66 -10.76
C LYS A 284 2.26 -16.24 -10.75
N ALA A 285 3.08 -15.88 -11.73
CA ALA A 285 4.48 -16.34 -11.81
C ALA A 285 5.34 -15.84 -10.65
N LEU A 286 5.15 -14.58 -10.22
CA LEU A 286 5.81 -14.02 -9.04
C LEU A 286 5.43 -14.81 -7.77
N ILE A 287 4.13 -15.06 -7.56
CA ILE A 287 3.63 -15.79 -6.39
C ILE A 287 4.15 -17.24 -6.38
N VAL A 288 4.16 -17.91 -7.54
CA VAL A 288 4.73 -19.25 -7.69
C VAL A 288 6.22 -19.26 -7.33
N ARG A 289 6.99 -18.27 -7.77
CA ARG A 289 8.40 -18.15 -7.42
C ARG A 289 8.59 -17.92 -5.91
N MET A 290 7.81 -17.05 -5.29
CA MET A 290 7.86 -16.85 -3.83
C MET A 290 7.56 -18.14 -3.06
N ARG A 291 6.57 -18.92 -3.52
CA ARG A 291 6.26 -20.25 -2.97
C ARG A 291 7.45 -21.19 -3.07
N ASP A 292 8.04 -21.30 -4.25
CA ASP A 292 9.12 -22.25 -4.53
C ASP A 292 10.40 -21.88 -3.77
N GLU A 293 10.76 -20.60 -3.72
CA GLU A 293 11.89 -20.11 -2.93
C GLU A 293 11.68 -20.37 -1.43
N SER A 294 10.48 -20.11 -0.91
CA SER A 294 10.14 -20.39 0.49
C SER A 294 10.27 -21.89 0.82
N ARG A 295 9.71 -22.75 -0.04
CA ARG A 295 9.78 -24.21 0.13
C ARG A 295 11.20 -24.74 0.00
N SER A 296 12.03 -24.16 -0.87
CA SER A 296 13.43 -24.54 -1.01
C SER A 296 14.25 -24.31 0.27
N LYS A 297 13.80 -23.37 1.10
CA LYS A 297 14.36 -23.07 2.43
C LYS A 297 13.64 -23.76 3.58
N GLY A 298 12.72 -24.68 3.29
CA GLY A 298 11.98 -25.45 4.30
C GLY A 298 10.78 -24.72 4.91
N ALA A 299 10.44 -23.52 4.42
CA ALA A 299 9.26 -22.79 4.88
C ALA A 299 7.99 -23.25 4.13
N LYS A 300 6.87 -23.35 4.84
CA LYS A 300 5.54 -23.38 4.21
C LYS A 300 5.25 -22.02 3.57
N PHE A 301 4.35 -21.99 2.60
CA PHE A 301 3.95 -20.76 1.92
C PHE A 301 2.43 -20.71 1.80
N ALA A 302 1.84 -19.56 2.13
CA ALA A 302 0.43 -19.26 1.95
C ALA A 302 0.26 -17.81 1.49
N MET A 303 -0.90 -17.47 0.94
CA MET A 303 -1.25 -16.10 0.60
C MET A 303 -2.54 -15.69 1.29
N MET A 304 -2.64 -14.43 1.67
CA MET A 304 -3.90 -13.80 2.07
C MET A 304 -4.23 -12.68 1.10
N VAL A 305 -5.48 -12.63 0.65
CA VAL A 305 -5.97 -11.61 -0.27
C VAL A 305 -6.60 -10.48 0.54
N MET A 306 -5.93 -9.33 0.57
CA MET A 306 -6.39 -8.16 1.32
C MET A 306 -7.67 -7.60 0.72
N ALA A 307 -8.62 -7.24 1.58
CA ALA A 307 -9.89 -6.65 1.17
C ALA A 307 -9.77 -5.12 1.13
N PRO A 308 -9.87 -4.47 -0.04
CA PRO A 308 -9.99 -3.04 -0.13
C PRO A 308 -11.40 -2.60 0.30
N LYS A 309 -11.50 -1.32 0.67
CA LYS A 309 -12.73 -0.66 1.09
C LYS A 309 -13.92 -0.90 0.16
N LEU A 310 -13.67 -0.95 -1.16
CA LEU A 310 -14.67 -1.23 -2.19
C LEU A 310 -15.42 -2.56 -2.02
N GLN A 311 -14.79 -3.59 -1.44
CA GLN A 311 -15.43 -4.89 -1.22
C GLN A 311 -16.31 -4.91 0.05
N VAL A 312 -15.99 -4.06 1.03
CA VAL A 312 -16.57 -4.11 2.39
C VAL A 312 -17.64 -3.04 2.60
N GLU A 313 -17.31 -1.77 2.35
CA GLU A 313 -18.18 -0.66 2.72
C GLU A 313 -19.20 -0.35 1.61
N LYS A 314 -20.46 -0.76 1.81
CA LYS A 314 -21.54 -0.54 0.82
C LYS A 314 -21.78 0.93 0.48
N ASP A 315 -21.62 1.83 1.45
CA ASP A 315 -21.77 3.27 1.22
C ASP A 315 -20.65 3.81 0.32
N TYR A 316 -19.44 3.25 0.42
CA TYR A 316 -18.33 3.60 -0.48
C TYR A 316 -18.58 3.05 -1.89
N GLN A 317 -19.08 1.82 -2.01
CA GLN A 317 -19.49 1.25 -3.28
C GLN A 317 -20.57 2.11 -3.97
N GLN A 318 -21.55 2.60 -3.22
CA GLN A 318 -22.58 3.50 -3.73
C GLN A 318 -21.98 4.83 -4.22
N LYS A 319 -21.08 5.44 -3.47
CA LYS A 319 -20.39 6.67 -3.91
C LYS A 319 -19.62 6.47 -5.21
N VAL A 320 -18.96 5.32 -5.38
CA VAL A 320 -18.29 4.98 -6.65
C VAL A 320 -19.31 4.91 -7.79
N GLN A 321 -20.48 4.31 -7.57
CA GLN A 321 -21.56 4.25 -8.57
C GLN A 321 -22.21 5.61 -8.83
N GLU A 322 -22.27 6.52 -7.85
CA GLU A 322 -22.75 7.89 -8.07
C GLU A 322 -21.80 8.69 -8.96
N VAL A 323 -20.49 8.48 -8.81
CA VAL A 323 -19.46 9.11 -9.65
C VAL A 323 -19.39 8.44 -11.04
N PHE A 324 -19.61 7.12 -11.12
CA PHE A 324 -19.56 6.32 -12.34
C PHE A 324 -20.87 5.51 -12.54
N PRO A 325 -21.98 6.14 -12.96
CA PRO A 325 -23.31 5.50 -12.97
C PRO A 325 -23.46 4.26 -13.85
N HIS A 326 -22.64 4.11 -14.87
CA HIS A 326 -22.68 2.97 -15.80
C HIS A 326 -21.70 1.86 -15.45
N LEU A 327 -20.93 2.03 -14.37
CA LEU A 327 -19.91 1.09 -13.97
C LEU A 327 -20.52 -0.18 -13.39
N LYS A 328 -20.23 -1.31 -14.02
CA LYS A 328 -20.63 -2.63 -13.53
C LYS A 328 -19.50 -3.20 -12.66
N LEU A 329 -19.77 -3.31 -11.36
CA LEU A 329 -18.83 -3.86 -10.39
C LEU A 329 -19.03 -5.37 -10.19
N ASP A 330 -17.92 -6.11 -10.11
CA ASP A 330 -17.87 -7.49 -9.63
C ASP A 330 -16.81 -7.56 -8.53
N THR A 331 -17.21 -7.16 -7.32
CA THR A 331 -16.31 -7.09 -6.15
C THR A 331 -15.89 -8.46 -5.62
N SER A 332 -16.20 -9.55 -6.32
CA SER A 332 -15.94 -10.93 -5.89
C SER A 332 -15.09 -11.71 -6.89
N ARG A 333 -14.84 -11.15 -8.08
CA ARG A 333 -14.05 -11.77 -9.14
C ARG A 333 -12.66 -12.16 -8.65
N ILE A 334 -11.94 -11.22 -8.02
CA ILE A 334 -10.56 -11.48 -7.62
C ILE A 334 -10.45 -12.61 -6.59
N ASN A 335 -11.42 -12.71 -5.67
CA ASN A 335 -11.46 -13.80 -4.69
C ASN A 335 -11.63 -15.16 -5.39
N ARG A 336 -12.54 -15.26 -6.37
CA ARG A 336 -12.69 -16.49 -7.18
C ARG A 336 -11.41 -16.83 -7.95
N ALA A 337 -10.80 -15.84 -8.59
CA ALA A 337 -9.57 -16.02 -9.36
C ALA A 337 -8.41 -16.52 -8.48
N PHE A 338 -8.26 -15.98 -7.27
CA PHE A 338 -7.25 -16.46 -6.32
C PHE A 338 -7.57 -17.82 -5.73
N GLU A 339 -8.84 -18.14 -5.48
CA GLU A 339 -9.23 -19.47 -5.01
C GLU A 339 -8.89 -20.55 -6.06
N GLU A 340 -9.19 -20.28 -7.33
CA GLU A 340 -8.83 -21.16 -8.46
C GLU A 340 -7.32 -21.30 -8.59
N PHE A 341 -6.61 -20.17 -8.70
CA PHE A 341 -5.14 -20.17 -8.80
C PHE A 341 -4.46 -20.84 -7.61
N GLY A 342 -4.96 -20.60 -6.39
CA GLY A 342 -4.43 -21.23 -5.17
C GLY A 342 -4.56 -22.75 -5.21
N LYS A 343 -5.67 -23.28 -5.70
CA LYS A 343 -5.86 -24.73 -5.92
C LYS A 343 -4.89 -25.27 -6.97
N GLU A 344 -4.77 -24.61 -8.12
CA GLU A 344 -3.86 -25.00 -9.20
C GLU A 344 -2.39 -25.01 -8.76
N ALA A 345 -1.99 -23.99 -7.99
CA ALA A 345 -0.62 -23.82 -7.52
C ALA A 345 -0.34 -24.56 -6.20
N GLY A 346 -1.32 -25.22 -5.58
CA GLY A 346 -1.16 -25.82 -4.26
C GLY A 346 -0.71 -24.79 -3.20
N ILE A 347 -1.31 -23.59 -3.24
CA ILE A 347 -1.07 -22.48 -2.32
C ILE A 347 -2.36 -22.27 -1.51
N PRO A 348 -2.32 -22.46 -0.18
CA PRO A 348 -3.41 -22.08 0.71
C PRO A 348 -3.73 -20.59 0.60
N VAL A 349 -5.01 -20.27 0.41
CA VAL A 349 -5.52 -18.90 0.30
C VAL A 349 -6.31 -18.58 1.55
N LEU A 350 -5.81 -17.64 2.35
CA LEU A 350 -6.45 -17.21 3.58
C LEU A 350 -7.39 -16.02 3.31
N ASP A 351 -8.56 -16.06 3.92
CA ASP A 351 -9.64 -15.11 3.74
C ASP A 351 -9.57 -13.96 4.74
N ALA A 352 -9.25 -12.76 4.23
CA ALA A 352 -9.30 -11.51 4.99
C ALA A 352 -10.61 -10.72 4.76
N LEU A 353 -11.47 -11.14 3.82
CA LEU A 353 -12.67 -10.41 3.43
C LEU A 353 -13.86 -10.71 4.35
N THR A 354 -14.15 -12.00 4.59
CA THR A 354 -15.31 -12.42 5.39
C THR A 354 -15.40 -11.74 6.75
N PRO A 355 -14.34 -11.71 7.61
CA PRO A 355 -14.45 -11.06 8.92
C PRO A 355 -14.81 -9.57 8.85
N LEU A 356 -14.43 -8.88 7.77
CA LEU A 356 -14.72 -7.46 7.57
C LEU A 356 -16.15 -7.24 7.06
N VAL A 357 -16.61 -8.08 6.13
CA VAL A 357 -17.99 -8.03 5.61
C VAL A 357 -19.00 -8.36 6.70
N GLU A 358 -18.72 -9.38 7.52
CA GLU A 358 -19.57 -9.74 8.66
C GLU A 358 -19.66 -8.61 9.68
N ALA A 359 -18.52 -8.03 10.07
CA ALA A 359 -18.49 -6.89 10.99
C ALA A 359 -19.28 -5.70 10.42
N TRP A 360 -19.09 -5.36 9.14
CA TRP A 360 -19.86 -4.31 8.48
C TRP A 360 -21.36 -4.60 8.49
N GLY A 361 -21.76 -5.84 8.22
CA GLY A 361 -23.15 -6.31 8.26
C GLY A 361 -23.79 -6.21 9.64
N MET A 362 -22.99 -6.40 10.70
CA MET A 362 -23.42 -6.21 12.10
C MET A 362 -23.50 -4.73 12.53
N GLY A 363 -23.25 -3.79 11.62
CA GLY A 363 -23.32 -2.36 11.90
C GLY A 363 -21.98 -1.74 12.32
N GLU A 364 -20.88 -2.50 12.29
CA GLU A 364 -19.57 -1.93 12.59
C GLU A 364 -19.14 -0.95 11.49
N ARG A 365 -18.62 0.20 11.91
CA ARG A 365 -18.13 1.27 11.03
C ARG A 365 -16.71 1.66 11.42
N GLY A 366 -16.06 2.45 10.55
CA GLY A 366 -14.68 2.89 10.71
C GLY A 366 -13.67 1.76 10.51
N LEU A 367 -13.98 0.81 9.61
CA LEU A 367 -13.06 -0.27 9.26
C LEU A 367 -11.91 0.25 8.39
N TYR A 368 -12.14 1.33 7.63
CA TYR A 368 -11.15 2.02 6.82
C TYR A 368 -11.10 3.52 7.16
N TYR A 369 -9.97 4.15 6.87
CA TYR A 369 -9.84 5.61 6.87
C TYR A 369 -10.70 6.24 5.75
N ASN A 370 -10.97 7.55 5.82
CA ASN A 370 -12.00 8.19 4.99
C ASN A 370 -11.61 9.53 4.36
N VAL A 371 -10.59 10.24 4.86
CA VAL A 371 -10.30 11.61 4.40
C VAL A 371 -9.24 11.63 3.30
N GLU A 372 -8.10 10.98 3.52
CA GLU A 372 -6.95 10.96 2.62
C GLU A 372 -6.41 9.56 2.37
N ASP A 373 -6.89 8.60 3.15
CA ASP A 373 -6.37 7.25 3.19
C ASP A 373 -7.53 6.23 3.13
N GLU A 374 -7.33 5.11 2.43
CA GLU A 374 -8.31 4.02 2.29
C GLU A 374 -7.79 2.71 2.88
N HIS A 375 -6.71 2.76 3.68
CA HIS A 375 -6.21 1.61 4.44
C HIS A 375 -7.12 1.29 5.61
N MET A 376 -6.96 0.06 6.09
CA MET A 376 -7.63 -0.45 7.27
C MET A 376 -7.23 0.32 8.54
N THR A 377 -8.20 0.52 9.43
CA THR A 377 -7.93 1.01 10.79
C THR A 377 -7.48 -0.13 11.70
N ALA A 378 -7.00 0.20 12.90
CA ALA A 378 -6.68 -0.75 13.97
C ALA A 378 -7.79 -1.80 14.20
N LYS A 379 -9.06 -1.39 14.04
CA LYS A 379 -10.22 -2.26 14.21
C LYS A 379 -10.29 -3.36 13.16
N ALA A 380 -10.10 -3.01 11.88
CA ALA A 380 -10.08 -3.98 10.79
C ALA A 380 -8.85 -4.90 10.87
N HIS A 381 -7.68 -4.37 11.24
CA HIS A 381 -6.49 -5.18 11.51
C HIS A 381 -6.74 -6.27 12.57
N LYS A 382 -7.45 -5.94 13.66
CA LYS A 382 -7.80 -6.91 14.71
C LYS A 382 -8.72 -8.02 14.22
N LEU A 383 -9.76 -7.67 13.46
CA LEU A 383 -10.69 -8.66 12.90
C LEU A 383 -9.97 -9.63 11.95
N VAL A 384 -9.11 -9.10 11.08
CA VAL A 384 -8.32 -9.90 10.14
C VAL A 384 -7.33 -10.79 10.89
N ALA A 385 -6.58 -10.26 11.85
CA ALA A 385 -5.58 -11.03 12.60
C ALA A 385 -6.19 -12.24 13.35
N ALA A 386 -7.35 -12.05 14.00
CA ALA A 386 -8.06 -13.12 14.70
C ALA A 386 -8.52 -14.23 13.73
N SER A 387 -9.10 -13.84 12.58
CA SER A 387 -9.51 -14.79 11.54
C SER A 387 -8.31 -15.56 10.96
N LEU A 388 -7.21 -14.87 10.66
CA LEU A 388 -5.99 -15.49 10.13
C LEU A 388 -5.37 -16.50 11.10
N ALA A 389 -5.35 -16.19 12.40
CA ALA A 389 -4.84 -17.12 13.41
C ALA A 389 -5.63 -18.44 13.41
N GLN A 390 -6.96 -18.35 13.26
CA GLN A 390 -7.80 -19.53 13.16
C GLN A 390 -7.53 -20.32 11.88
N GLN A 391 -7.48 -19.64 10.73
CA GLN A 391 -7.22 -20.31 9.44
C GLN A 391 -5.83 -20.96 9.38
N ILE A 392 -4.80 -20.34 9.99
CA ILE A 392 -3.46 -20.94 10.10
C ILE A 392 -3.49 -22.27 10.84
N ARG A 393 -4.31 -22.38 11.90
CA ARG A 393 -4.52 -23.62 12.65
C ARG A 393 -5.28 -24.65 11.81
N ASP A 394 -6.40 -24.23 11.21
CA ASP A 394 -7.28 -25.11 10.42
C ASP A 394 -6.59 -25.70 9.19
N HIS A 395 -5.72 -24.92 8.54
CA HIS A 395 -4.92 -25.37 7.40
C HIS A 395 -3.62 -26.09 7.80
N HIS A 396 -3.36 -26.27 9.10
CA HIS A 396 -2.12 -26.86 9.62
C HIS A 396 -0.85 -26.19 9.04
N LEU A 397 -0.88 -24.87 8.87
CA LEU A 397 0.24 -24.11 8.29
C LEU A 397 1.38 -23.90 9.27
N LEU A 398 1.10 -24.02 10.57
CA LEU A 398 2.09 -23.94 11.63
C LEU A 398 1.73 -24.99 12.68
N GLU A 399 2.64 -25.92 12.94
CA GLU A 399 2.50 -26.85 14.06
C GLU A 399 3.01 -26.17 15.31
N VAL A 400 2.08 -25.74 16.15
CA VAL A 400 2.35 -25.18 17.47
C VAL A 400 1.84 -26.21 18.47
N GLU A 401 2.75 -26.94 19.13
CA GLU A 401 2.35 -27.87 20.19
C GLU A 401 1.60 -27.07 21.29
N GLU A 402 0.43 -27.58 21.69
CA GLU A 402 -0.47 -26.92 22.66
C GLU A 402 0.12 -26.81 24.07
#